data_AF-A0A9D8X847-F1
#
_entry.id   AF-A0A9D8X847-F1
#
_cell.length_a   1.000
_cell.length_b   1.000
_cell.length_c   1.000
_cell.angle_alpha   90.00
_cell.angle_beta   90.00
_cell.angle_gamma   90.00
#
_symmetry.space_group_name_H-M   'P 1'
#
loop_
_entity.id
_entity.type
_entity.pdbx_description
1 polymer ?
#
loop_
_entity_poly.entity_id
_entity_poly.type
_entity_poly.pdbx_seq_one_letter_code
_entity_poly.pdbx_strand_id
1 'polypeptide(L)'
;MFGIEEKNEKIANKVTEGYKKIENGVVEGYKKIENGVVGGYKKIEKGAVDGFNKVSDKMIEKLFAKEGETVEDAKKRLNGEK
;
A
#
# COMPACT_ATOMS: atom_id res chain seq x y z
N MET A 1 15.67 37.04 -42.42
CA MET A 1 14.42 36.85 -41.63
C MET A 1 14.18 35.36 -41.33
N PHE A 2 14.21 34.48 -42.33
CA PHE A 2 13.99 33.02 -42.21
C PHE A 2 14.78 32.29 -41.09
N GLY A 3 16.07 32.60 -40.90
CA GLY A 3 16.89 31.93 -39.87
C GLY A 3 16.64 32.36 -38.42
N ILE A 4 15.84 33.41 -38.18
CA ILE A 4 15.46 33.83 -36.82
C ILE A 4 14.22 33.05 -36.36
N GLU A 5 13.26 32.82 -37.26
CA GLU A 5 12.05 32.04 -36.98
C GLU A 5 12.39 30.60 -36.58
N GLU A 6 13.27 29.93 -37.33
CA GLU A 6 13.71 28.56 -37.02
C GLU A 6 14.42 28.48 -35.65
N LYS A 7 15.22 29.49 -35.29
CA LYS A 7 15.88 29.56 -33.99
C LYS A 7 14.86 29.75 -32.86
N ASN A 8 13.86 30.59 -33.07
CA ASN A 8 12.78 30.80 -32.09
C ASN A 8 11.95 29.54 -31.88
N GLU A 9 11.64 28.80 -32.96
CA GLU A 9 10.94 27.52 -32.87
C GLU A 9 11.73 26.49 -32.06
N LYS A 10 13.05 26.38 -32.29
CA LYS A 10 13.93 25.50 -31.49
C LYS A 10 13.95 25.87 -30.01
N ILE A 11 13.93 27.17 -29.69
CA ILE A 11 13.86 27.64 -28.30
C ILE A 11 12.51 27.27 -27.68
N ALA A 12 11.40 27.51 -28.38
CA ALA A 12 10.06 27.18 -27.91
C ALA A 12 9.90 25.67 -27.65
N ASN A 13 10.43 24.82 -28.54
CA ASN A 13 10.41 23.37 -28.36
C ASN A 13 11.21 22.94 -27.14
N LYS A 14 12.43 23.45 -26.94
CA LYS A 14 13.25 23.14 -25.75
C LYS A 14 12.58 23.55 -24.44
N VAL A 15 11.95 24.73 -24.42
CA VAL A 15 11.21 25.22 -23.25
C VAL A 15 10.02 24.30 -22.96
N THR A 16 9.26 23.93 -23.99
CA THR A 16 8.11 23.02 -23.86
C THR A 16 8.52 21.64 -23.37
N GLU A 17 9.62 21.08 -23.88
CA GLU A 17 10.17 19.81 -23.39
C GLU A 17 10.64 19.91 -21.94
N GLY A 18 11.25 21.03 -21.56
CA GLY A 18 11.64 21.31 -20.19
C GLY A 18 10.43 21.27 -19.24
N TYR A 19 9.35 21.96 -19.61
CA TYR A 19 8.10 21.95 -18.83
C TYR A 19 7.51 20.55 -18.71
N LYS A 20 7.42 19.78 -19.81
CA LYS A 20 6.92 18.40 -19.78
C LYS A 20 7.74 17.49 -18.87
N LYS A 21 9.07 17.64 -18.86
CA LYS A 21 9.94 16.86 -17.95
C LYS A 21 9.67 17.18 -16.49
N ILE A 22 9.47 18.46 -16.15
CA ILE A 22 9.13 18.89 -14.80
C ILE A 22 7.77 18.32 -14.39
N GLU A 23 6.75 18.47 -15.24
CA GLU A 23 5.40 17.93 -15.01
C GLU A 23 5.43 16.43 -14.74
N ASN A 24 6.09 15.66 -15.62
CA ASN A 24 6.22 14.22 -15.45
C ASN A 24 6.94 13.86 -14.15
N GLY A 25 8.04 14.55 -13.82
CA GLY A 25 8.77 14.33 -12.58
C GLY A 25 7.92 14.59 -11.33
N VAL A 26 7.10 15.64 -11.35
CA VAL A 26 6.17 15.96 -10.26
C VAL A 26 5.10 14.87 -10.13
N VAL A 27 4.46 14.47 -11.22
CA VAL A 27 3.42 13.43 -11.22
C VAL A 27 3.98 12.09 -10.73
N GLU A 28 5.16 11.69 -11.20
CA GLU A 28 5.83 10.47 -10.72
C GLU A 28 6.20 10.55 -9.24
N GLY A 29 6.68 11.71 -8.77
CA GLY A 29 6.96 11.97 -7.37
C GLY A 29 5.74 11.75 -6.49
N TYR A 30 4.60 12.34 -6.85
CA TYR A 30 3.33 12.15 -6.13
C TYR A 30 2.89 10.69 -6.12
N LYS A 31 2.94 9.99 -7.27
CA LYS A 31 2.59 8.56 -7.35
C LYS A 31 3.46 7.70 -6.44
N LYS A 32 4.77 7.98 -6.35
CA LYS A 32 5.68 7.23 -5.46
C LYS A 32 5.33 7.45 -4.00
N ILE A 33 5.01 8.69 -3.61
CA ILE A 33 4.59 9.01 -2.24
C ILE A 33 3.29 8.27 -1.90
N GLU A 34 2.27 8.38 -2.75
CA GLU A 34 0.99 7.70 -2.57
C GLU A 34 1.16 6.19 -2.39
N ASN A 35 1.90 5.55 -3.30
CA ASN A 35 2.17 4.11 -3.22
C ASN A 35 2.91 3.72 -1.93
N GLY A 36 3.88 4.53 -1.51
CA GLY A 36 4.62 4.31 -0.27
C GLY A 36 3.72 4.39 0.97
N VAL A 37 2.87 5.43 1.03
CA VAL A 37 1.95 5.66 2.14
C VAL A 37 0.90 4.55 2.22
N VAL A 38 0.20 4.28 1.11
CA VAL A 38 -0.85 3.24 1.05
C VAL A 38 -0.25 1.86 1.35
N GLY A 39 0.92 1.56 0.80
CA GLY A 39 1.63 0.31 1.08
C GLY A 39 2.05 0.18 2.55
N GLY A 40 2.49 1.28 3.17
CA GLY A 40 2.83 1.35 4.59
C GLY A 40 1.62 1.05 5.48
N TYR A 41 0.49 1.72 5.24
CA TYR A 41 -0.75 1.50 6.00
C TYR A 41 -1.23 0.05 5.92
N LYS A 42 -1.27 -0.53 4.72
CA LYS A 42 -1.66 -1.94 4.54
C LYS A 42 -0.77 -2.92 5.31
N LYS A 43 0.54 -2.66 5.39
CA LYS A 43 1.47 -3.48 6.16
C LYS A 43 1.21 -3.38 7.66
N ILE A 44 0.95 -2.18 8.16
CA ILE A 44 0.63 -1.95 9.58
C ILE A 44 -0.68 -2.65 9.95
N GLU A 45 -1.73 -2.46 9.14
CA GLU A 45 -3.03 -3.11 9.33
C GLU A 45 -2.89 -4.63 9.39
N LYS A 46 -2.23 -5.22 8.39
CA LYS A 46 -1.99 -6.67 8.36
C LYS A 46 -1.21 -7.15 9.59
N GLY A 47 -0.15 -6.44 9.97
CA GLY A 47 0.65 -6.78 11.15
C GLY A 47 -0.16 -6.73 12.45
N ALA A 48 -1.04 -5.74 12.60
CA ALA A 48 -1.91 -5.61 13.76
C ALA A 48 -2.95 -6.74 13.84
N VAL A 49 -3.63 -7.04 12.72
CA VAL A 49 -4.63 -8.12 12.63
C VAL A 49 -3.98 -9.49 12.86
N ASP A 50 -2.87 -9.78 12.19
CA ASP A 50 -2.14 -11.04 12.36
C ASP A 50 -1.62 -11.20 13.78
N GLY A 51 -1.11 -10.12 14.39
CA GLY A 51 -0.63 -10.11 15.77
C GLY A 51 -1.76 -10.39 16.77
N PHE A 52 -2.90 -9.71 16.61
CA PHE A 52 -4.08 -9.92 17.44
C PHE A 52 -4.59 -11.36 17.34
N ASN A 53 -4.73 -11.88 16.12
CA ASN A 53 -5.17 -13.26 15.88
C ASN A 53 -4.24 -14.27 16.58
N LYS A 54 -2.92 -14.12 16.46
CA LYS A 54 -1.97 -15.01 17.15
C LYS A 54 -2.11 -15.00 18.67
N VAL A 55 -2.36 -13.84 19.27
CA VAL A 55 -2.58 -13.75 20.73
C VAL A 55 -3.90 -14.39 21.10
N SER A 56 -4.96 -14.09 20.35
CA SER A 56 -6.30 -14.69 20.54
C SER A 56 -6.24 -16.22 20.45
N ASP A 57 -5.57 -16.76 19.44
CA ASP A 57 -5.42 -18.20 19.20
C ASP A 57 -4.76 -18.90 20.38
N LYS A 58 -3.68 -18.32 20.91
CA LYS A 58 -3.01 -18.84 22.11
C LYS A 58 -3.89 -18.78 23.35
N MET A 59 -4.71 -17.75 23.49
CA MET A 59 -5.66 -17.66 24.61
C MET A 59 -6.74 -18.74 24.49
N ILE A 60 -7.27 -18.96 23.29
CA ILE A 60 -8.27 -20.00 23.03
C ILE A 60 -7.68 -21.38 23.32
N GLU A 61 -6.50 -21.68 22.79
CA GLU A 61 -5.79 -22.94 23.02
C GLU A 61 -5.60 -23.21 24.52
N LYS A 62 -5.14 -22.20 25.27
CA LYS A 62 -4.74 -22.39 26.67
C LYS A 62 -5.91 -22.38 27.65
N LEU A 63 -6.96 -21.62 27.36
CA LEU A 63 -8.03 -21.34 28.34
C LEU A 63 -9.36 -22.01 27.99
N PHE A 64 -9.61 -22.31 26.70
CA PHE A 64 -10.94 -22.69 26.25
C PHE A 64 -10.99 -23.97 25.41
N ALA A 65 -9.87 -24.40 24.82
CA ALA A 65 -9.81 -25.65 24.07
C ALA A 65 -9.92 -26.85 25.04
N LYS A 66 -10.70 -27.85 24.64
CA LYS A 66 -10.82 -29.14 25.34
C LYS A 66 -9.72 -30.10 24.88
N GLU A 67 -9.50 -31.17 25.63
CA GLU A 67 -8.53 -32.20 25.25
C GLU A 67 -8.84 -32.79 23.87
N GLY A 68 -7.85 -32.74 22.98
CA GLY A 68 -7.98 -33.18 21.58
C GLY A 68 -8.74 -32.23 20.66
N GLU A 69 -9.24 -31.09 21.15
CA GLU A 69 -9.93 -30.08 20.34
C GLU A 69 -8.93 -29.12 19.69
N THR A 70 -9.11 -28.83 18.39
CA THR A 70 -8.27 -27.84 17.72
C THR A 70 -8.69 -26.42 18.09
N VAL A 71 -7.78 -25.45 17.95
CA VAL A 71 -8.10 -24.02 18.19
C VAL A 71 -9.24 -23.53 17.30
N GLU A 72 -9.32 -24.03 16.07
CA GLU A 72 -10.36 -23.64 15.12
C GLU A 72 -11.73 -24.22 15.46
N ASP A 73 -11.78 -25.47 15.94
CA ASP A 73 -13.01 -26.07 16.44
C ASP A 73 -13.48 -25.38 17.73
N ALA A 74 -12.55 -25.07 18.63
CA ALA A 74 -12.83 -24.30 19.83
C ALA A 74 -13.41 -22.91 19.48
N LYS A 75 -12.89 -22.22 18.46
CA LYS A 75 -13.44 -20.94 17.97
C LYS A 75 -14.88 -21.10 17.47
N LYS A 76 -15.14 -22.07 16.58
CA LYS A 76 -16.48 -22.31 16.05
C LYS A 76 -17.47 -22.58 17.18
N ARG A 77 -17.11 -23.45 18.13
CA ARG A 77 -17.92 -23.73 19.32
C ARG A 77 -18.19 -22.49 20.17
N LEU A 78 -17.17 -21.66 20.42
CA LEU A 78 -17.32 -20.42 21.21
C LEU A 78 -18.20 -19.39 20.49
N ASN A 79 -18.14 -19.34 19.16
CA ASN A 79 -18.97 -18.48 18.32
C ASN A 79 -20.39 -19.03 18.12
N GLY A 80 -20.68 -20.25 18.57
CA GLY A 80 -21.97 -20.91 18.33
C GLY A 80 -22.19 -21.33 16.87
N GLU A 81 -21.11 -21.41 16.09
CA GLU A 81 -21.12 -21.94 14.72
C GLU A 81 -21.21 -23.48 14.79
N LYS A 82 -22.14 -24.06 14.03
CA LYS A 82 -22.34 -25.51 13.93
C LYS A 82 -21.40 -26.15 12.93
#